data_AF-A0A7W6CH43-F1
#
_entry.id   AF-A0A7W6CH43-F1
#
_cell.length_a   1.000
_cell.length_b   1.000
_cell.length_c   1.000
_cell.angle_alpha   90.00
_cell.angle_beta   90.00
_cell.angle_gamma   90.00
#
_symmetry.space_group_name_H-M   'P 1'
#
loop_
_entity.id
_entity.type
_entity.pdbx_description
1 polymer ?
#
loop_
_entity_poly.entity_id
_entity_poly.type
_entity_poly.pdbx_seq_one_letter_code
_entity_poly.pdbx_strand_id
1 'polypeptide(L)'
;MPEARDVSPFATVQRAYIEAQGIDLLSGTGSVSASVRYLADVRLDSRHKIPNPKKQMVLLFARPGTTPGDIQLVSPDAQLPWSQPLEAQIRKILADLSAPDSPPHITGINMALYQQGDLAGEGETQIFLTTTKGTPAAIIIQHRAGQPSRWSASFSEVVDAANAPPAQGTLEWYRLACSLPEMLPASANLGETQEAKDQAVADYLLVRRDLGPCTRTRVSWGGDIAKPGK
;
A
#
# COMPACT_ATOMS: atom_id res chain seq x y z
N MET A 1 27.79 -36.37 4.40
CA MET A 1 26.71 -35.47 3.95
C MET A 1 27.38 -34.21 3.43
N PRO A 2 27.29 -33.83 2.14
CA PRO A 2 27.91 -32.60 1.70
C PRO A 2 27.09 -31.42 2.19
N GLU A 3 27.78 -30.54 2.91
CA GLU A 3 27.33 -29.27 3.48
C GLU A 3 26.75 -28.37 2.37
N ALA A 4 25.58 -27.78 2.64
CA ALA A 4 24.97 -26.83 1.71
C ALA A 4 25.91 -25.65 1.54
N ARG A 5 26.46 -25.48 0.33
CA ARG A 5 27.24 -24.30 -0.03
C ARG A 5 26.34 -23.08 0.12
N ASP A 6 26.76 -22.17 1.00
CA ASP A 6 26.20 -20.83 1.12
C ASP A 6 26.43 -20.08 -0.20
N VAL A 7 25.43 -20.08 -1.08
CA VAL A 7 25.51 -19.39 -2.36
C VAL A 7 25.22 -17.92 -2.09
N SER A 8 26.24 -17.09 -2.25
CA SER A 8 26.15 -15.63 -2.14
C SER A 8 24.86 -15.12 -2.82
N PRO A 9 24.05 -14.27 -2.15
CA PRO A 9 22.81 -13.74 -2.73
C PRO A 9 23.04 -12.96 -4.04
N PHE A 10 24.27 -12.51 -4.29
CA PHE A 10 24.69 -11.83 -5.52
C PHE A 10 25.01 -12.78 -6.69
N ALA A 11 25.16 -14.10 -6.46
CA ALA A 11 25.46 -15.06 -7.52
C ALA A 11 24.25 -15.39 -8.43
N THR A 12 23.06 -14.89 -8.09
CA THR A 12 21.80 -15.22 -8.78
C THR A 12 21.18 -14.05 -9.53
N VAL A 13 21.84 -12.88 -9.56
CA VAL A 13 21.34 -11.66 -10.20
C VAL A 13 22.42 -11.07 -11.10
N GLN A 14 22.06 -10.68 -12.33
CA GLN A 14 22.94 -10.01 -13.27
C GLN A 14 22.31 -8.72 -13.76
N ARG A 15 23.08 -7.62 -13.73
CA ARG A 15 22.68 -6.35 -14.34
C ARG A 15 22.68 -6.48 -15.86
N ALA A 16 21.54 -6.22 -16.48
CA ALA A 16 21.35 -6.28 -17.92
C ALA A 16 20.96 -4.90 -18.47
N TYR A 17 21.46 -4.59 -19.65
CA TYR A 17 20.90 -3.55 -20.50
C TYR A 17 19.74 -4.15 -21.29
N ILE A 18 18.54 -3.64 -21.06
CA ILE A 18 17.30 -4.14 -21.66
C ILE A 18 16.80 -3.12 -22.66
N GLU A 19 16.55 -3.59 -23.88
CA GLU A 19 15.72 -2.89 -24.86
C GLU A 19 14.37 -3.61 -24.92
N ALA A 20 13.27 -2.88 -24.73
CA ALA A 20 11.93 -3.42 -24.74
C ALA A 20 11.02 -2.60 -25.65
N GLN A 21 10.01 -3.25 -26.22
CA GLN A 21 8.97 -2.58 -26.99
C GLN A 21 7.97 -1.91 -26.03
N GLY A 22 7.72 -0.62 -26.23
CA GLY A 22 6.65 0.09 -25.53
C GLY A 22 5.28 -0.35 -26.05
N ILE A 23 4.39 -0.79 -25.15
CA ILE A 23 3.04 -1.24 -25.50
C ILE A 23 2.01 -0.16 -25.13
N ASP A 24 2.05 0.31 -23.88
CA ASP A 24 1.12 1.30 -23.35
C ASP A 24 1.81 2.17 -22.28
N LEU A 25 1.27 3.37 -22.03
CA LEU A 25 1.65 4.24 -20.92
C LEU A 25 0.47 4.36 -19.95
N LEU A 26 0.54 3.65 -18.82
CA LEU A 26 -0.53 3.66 -17.82
C LEU A 26 -0.70 5.02 -17.13
N SER A 27 0.41 5.72 -16.91
CA SER A 27 0.45 7.06 -16.32
C SER A 27 1.80 7.72 -16.63
N GLY A 28 1.78 9.03 -16.85
CA GLY A 28 2.94 9.83 -17.20
C GLY A 28 2.57 10.96 -18.14
N THR A 29 3.53 11.85 -18.41
CA THR A 29 3.37 12.91 -19.40
C THR A 29 3.95 12.43 -20.74
N GLY A 30 3.18 12.57 -21.82
CA GLY A 30 3.59 12.20 -23.17
C GLY A 30 3.08 10.84 -23.64
N SER A 31 3.73 10.28 -24.65
CA SER A 31 3.42 8.96 -25.22
C SER A 31 4.50 7.94 -24.86
N VAL A 32 4.12 6.66 -24.80
CA VAL A 32 5.12 5.59 -24.68
C VAL A 32 6.03 5.61 -25.91
N SER A 33 7.35 5.60 -25.70
CA SER A 33 8.32 5.45 -26.79
C SER A 33 8.18 4.05 -27.41
N ALA A 34 8.24 3.95 -28.74
CA ALA A 34 8.12 2.66 -29.44
C ALA A 34 9.17 1.63 -28.98
N SER A 35 10.34 2.11 -28.57
CA SER A 35 11.38 1.34 -27.90
C SER A 35 11.81 2.07 -26.62
N VAL A 36 11.95 1.32 -25.53
CA VAL A 36 12.46 1.81 -24.25
C VAL A 36 13.72 1.05 -23.84
N ARG A 37 14.68 1.76 -23.26
CA ARG A 37 16.01 1.24 -22.89
C ARG A 37 16.31 1.55 -21.44
N TYR A 38 16.77 0.56 -20.69
CA TYR A 38 17.01 0.70 -19.26
C TYR A 38 17.96 -0.36 -18.73
N LEU A 39 18.48 -0.12 -17.53
CA LEU A 39 19.23 -1.11 -16.76
C LEU A 39 18.32 -1.77 -15.74
N ALA A 40 18.39 -3.10 -15.65
CA ALA A 40 17.68 -3.86 -14.62
C ALA A 40 18.57 -4.97 -14.06
N ASP A 41 18.38 -5.27 -12.78
CA ASP A 41 19.01 -6.39 -12.10
C ASP A 41 18.09 -7.62 -12.27
N VAL A 42 18.49 -8.58 -13.12
CA VAL A 42 17.65 -9.73 -13.54
C VAL A 42 18.14 -11.01 -12.88
N ARG A 43 17.23 -11.82 -12.33
CA ARG A 43 17.61 -13.14 -11.80
C ARG A 43 17.99 -14.11 -12.90
N LEU A 44 19.08 -14.82 -12.67
CA LEU A 44 19.54 -15.89 -13.53
C LEU A 44 18.69 -17.15 -13.31
N ASP A 45 18.50 -17.93 -14.38
CA ASP A 45 17.86 -19.24 -14.31
C ASP A 45 18.75 -20.27 -13.59
N SER A 46 18.23 -21.50 -13.44
CA SER A 46 18.99 -22.64 -12.87
C SER A 46 20.31 -22.95 -13.58
N ARG A 47 20.53 -22.41 -14.78
CA ARG A 47 21.74 -22.55 -15.60
C ARG A 47 22.65 -21.33 -15.51
N HIS A 48 22.38 -20.40 -14.58
CA HIS A 48 23.07 -19.14 -14.40
C HIS A 48 23.04 -18.26 -15.66
N LYS A 49 21.94 -18.29 -16.42
CA LYS A 49 21.74 -17.45 -17.61
C LYS A 49 20.54 -16.53 -17.43
N ILE A 50 20.58 -15.37 -18.06
CA ILE A 50 19.43 -14.47 -18.15
C ILE A 50 18.29 -15.23 -18.85
N PRO A 51 17.09 -15.33 -18.23
CA PRO A 51 15.93 -15.97 -18.84
C PRO A 51 15.62 -15.34 -20.21
N ASN A 52 15.12 -16.15 -21.15
CA ASN A 52 14.79 -15.64 -22.48
C ASN A 52 13.68 -14.56 -22.37
N PRO A 53 13.97 -13.29 -22.72
CA PRO A 53 13.00 -12.21 -22.57
C PRO A 53 11.91 -12.26 -23.65
N LYS A 54 12.07 -13.08 -24.70
CA LYS A 54 11.09 -13.18 -25.78
C LYS A 54 9.74 -13.63 -25.21
N LYS A 55 8.73 -12.76 -25.39
CA LYS A 55 7.33 -12.91 -24.91
C LYS A 55 7.08 -12.59 -23.43
N GLN A 56 8.04 -12.05 -22.70
CA GLN A 56 7.78 -11.57 -21.34
C GLN A 56 7.24 -10.14 -21.39
N MET A 57 5.98 -9.97 -20.96
CA MET A 57 5.42 -8.65 -20.68
C MET A 57 5.77 -8.26 -19.24
N VAL A 58 6.14 -6.99 -19.06
CA VAL A 58 6.49 -6.42 -17.76
C VAL A 58 5.82 -5.07 -17.60
N LEU A 59 5.53 -4.73 -16.34
CA LEU A 59 5.12 -3.40 -15.91
C LEU A 59 6.36 -2.70 -15.36
N LEU A 60 6.61 -1.48 -15.83
CA LEU A 60 7.78 -0.68 -15.45
C LEU A 60 7.33 0.58 -14.70
N PHE A 61 7.89 0.80 -13.52
CA PHE A 61 7.80 2.08 -12.83
C PHE A 61 9.12 2.82 -13.01
N ALA A 62 9.08 3.89 -13.80
CA ALA A 62 10.30 4.56 -14.24
C ALA A 62 10.12 6.07 -14.34
N ARG A 63 11.25 6.77 -14.40
CA ARG A 63 11.36 8.19 -14.74
C ARG A 63 11.98 8.31 -16.13
N PRO A 64 11.70 9.40 -16.87
CA PRO A 64 12.39 9.65 -18.13
C PRO A 64 13.91 9.78 -17.89
N GLY A 65 14.69 9.19 -18.78
CA GLY A 65 16.14 9.36 -18.85
C GLY A 65 16.53 10.65 -19.57
N THR A 66 17.82 10.78 -19.86
CA THR A 66 18.38 11.96 -20.56
C THR A 66 18.15 11.95 -22.06
N THR A 67 18.00 10.77 -22.66
CA THR A 67 17.79 10.58 -24.11
C THR A 67 16.39 10.04 -24.36
N PRO A 68 15.69 10.42 -25.45
CA PRO A 68 14.42 9.81 -25.82
C PRO A 68 14.51 8.28 -25.88
N GLY A 69 13.54 7.60 -25.26
CA GLY A 69 13.51 6.16 -25.12
C GLY A 69 14.31 5.60 -23.94
N ASP A 70 15.23 6.37 -23.34
CA ASP A 70 15.88 5.93 -22.11
C ASP A 70 14.97 6.18 -20.92
N ILE A 71 14.88 5.20 -20.03
CA ILE A 71 14.14 5.31 -18.78
C ILE A 71 14.99 4.80 -17.61
N GLN A 72 14.76 5.38 -16.44
CA GLN A 72 15.38 4.95 -15.20
C GLN A 72 14.34 4.36 -14.27
N LEU A 73 14.51 3.07 -13.91
CA LEU A 73 13.69 2.43 -12.89
C LEU A 73 13.72 3.22 -11.57
N VAL A 74 12.56 3.44 -10.95
CA VAL A 74 12.49 4.20 -9.68
C VAL A 74 13.10 3.45 -8.50
N SER A 75 13.28 2.13 -8.65
CA SER A 75 14.00 1.25 -7.74
C SER A 75 14.43 -0.04 -8.46
N PRO A 76 15.38 -0.83 -7.92
CA PRO A 76 15.85 -2.07 -8.57
C PRO A 76 14.75 -3.12 -8.82
N ASP A 77 13.68 -3.09 -8.02
CA ASP A 77 12.50 -3.96 -8.07
C ASP A 77 11.32 -3.34 -8.85
N ALA A 78 11.52 -2.22 -9.54
CA ALA A 78 10.47 -1.48 -10.25
C ALA A 78 10.10 -2.07 -11.63
N GLN A 79 10.56 -3.28 -11.92
CA GLN A 79 10.13 -4.10 -13.05
C GLN A 79 9.35 -5.30 -12.50
N LEU A 80 8.05 -5.34 -12.78
CA LEU A 80 7.17 -6.42 -12.33
C LEU A 80 6.72 -7.29 -13.51
N PRO A 81 6.65 -8.62 -13.36
CA PRO A 81 5.97 -9.47 -14.34
C PRO A 81 4.54 -9.00 -14.54
N TRP A 82 4.14 -8.84 -15.79
CA TRP A 82 2.78 -8.42 -16.09
C TRP A 82 1.77 -9.52 -15.76
N SER A 83 0.62 -9.12 -15.21
CA SER A 83 -0.59 -9.94 -15.17
C SER A 83 -1.81 -9.02 -15.25
N GLN A 84 -2.91 -9.49 -15.81
CA GLN A 84 -4.14 -8.71 -15.90
C GLN A 84 -4.65 -8.21 -14.53
N PRO A 85 -4.66 -9.02 -13.45
CA PRO A 85 -5.06 -8.52 -12.13
C PRO A 85 -4.15 -7.41 -11.59
N LEU A 86 -2.83 -7.54 -11.78
CA LEU A 86 -1.87 -6.55 -11.31
C LEU A 86 -2.02 -5.22 -12.07
N GLU A 87 -2.17 -5.26 -13.39
CA GLU A 87 -2.40 -4.05 -14.17
C GLU A 87 -3.71 -3.36 -13.75
N ALA A 88 -4.80 -4.13 -13.57
CA ALA A 88 -6.08 -3.57 -13.12
C ALA A 88 -5.95 -2.90 -11.75
N GLN A 89 -5.22 -3.50 -10.81
CA GLN A 89 -4.93 -2.90 -9.51
C GLN A 89 -4.14 -1.60 -9.64
N ILE A 90 -3.08 -1.59 -10.47
CA ILE A 90 -2.27 -0.39 -10.72
C ILE A 90 -3.13 0.72 -11.33
N ARG A 91 -3.95 0.41 -12.34
CA ARG A 91 -4.86 1.39 -12.94
C ARG A 91 -5.83 1.99 -11.93
N LYS A 92 -6.39 1.16 -11.02
CA LYS A 92 -7.23 1.64 -9.92
C LYS A 92 -6.47 2.61 -9.01
N ILE A 93 -5.29 2.22 -8.53
CA ILE A 93 -4.46 3.07 -7.67
C ILE A 93 -4.08 4.39 -8.37
N LEU A 94 -3.74 4.34 -9.66
CA LEU A 94 -3.43 5.54 -10.45
C LEU A 94 -4.64 6.47 -10.58
N ALA A 95 -5.84 5.92 -10.78
CA ALA A 95 -7.08 6.68 -10.78
C ALA A 95 -7.30 7.35 -9.41
N ASP A 96 -7.21 6.59 -8.32
CA ASP A 96 -7.38 7.08 -6.94
C ASP A 96 -6.34 8.17 -6.60
N LEU A 97 -5.11 8.08 -7.10
CA LEU A 97 -4.06 9.10 -6.91
C LEU A 97 -4.32 10.38 -7.70
N SER A 98 -5.01 10.28 -8.83
CA SER A 98 -5.33 11.42 -9.71
C SER A 98 -6.65 12.11 -9.36
N ALA A 99 -7.49 11.47 -8.55
CA ALA A 99 -8.79 11.97 -8.16
C ALA A 99 -8.68 13.28 -7.33
N PRO A 100 -9.58 14.27 -7.51
CA PRO A 100 -9.57 15.50 -6.73
C PRO A 100 -9.66 15.26 -5.21
N ASP A 101 -10.38 14.23 -4.81
CA ASP A 101 -10.62 13.76 -3.45
C ASP A 101 -9.68 12.61 -3.05
N SER A 102 -8.53 12.48 -3.72
CA SER A 102 -7.53 11.45 -3.41
C SER A 102 -7.17 11.43 -1.91
N PRO A 103 -7.22 10.25 -1.26
CA PRO A 103 -6.86 10.10 0.15
C PRO A 103 -5.50 10.74 0.47
N PRO A 104 -5.45 11.76 1.35
CA PRO A 104 -4.24 12.49 1.66
C PRO A 104 -3.23 11.62 2.42
N HIS A 105 -1.98 12.05 2.45
CA HIS A 105 -0.99 11.42 3.33
C HIS A 105 -1.32 11.73 4.79
N ILE A 106 -1.51 10.70 5.60
CA ILE A 106 -1.65 10.82 7.04
C ILE A 106 -0.27 10.99 7.67
N THR A 107 -0.14 11.97 8.56
CA THR A 107 1.10 12.29 9.29
C THR A 107 1.00 12.03 10.79
N GLY A 108 -0.20 11.81 11.31
CA GLY A 108 -0.40 11.52 12.72
C GLY A 108 -1.87 11.48 13.12
N ILE A 109 -2.10 11.46 14.42
CA ILE A 109 -3.42 11.51 15.04
C ILE A 109 -3.53 12.87 15.75
N ASN A 110 -4.55 13.64 15.41
CA ASN A 110 -4.83 14.92 16.02
C ASN A 110 -5.57 14.74 17.34
N MET A 111 -6.61 13.91 17.33
CA MET A 111 -7.51 13.70 18.48
C MET A 111 -8.16 12.33 18.39
N ALA A 112 -8.38 11.69 19.54
CA ALA A 112 -9.26 10.55 19.72
C ALA A 112 -10.18 10.81 20.90
N LEU A 113 -11.48 10.54 20.73
CA LEU A 113 -12.50 10.76 21.74
C LEU A 113 -13.49 9.60 21.71
N TYR A 114 -13.74 8.99 22.87
CA TYR A 114 -14.85 8.07 23.06
C TYR A 114 -15.99 8.80 23.76
N GLN A 115 -17.21 8.63 23.23
CA GLN A 115 -18.45 9.08 23.85
C GLN A 115 -19.33 7.87 24.15
N GLN A 116 -19.78 7.75 25.39
CA GLN A 116 -20.73 6.72 25.79
C GLN A 116 -22.11 7.03 25.20
N GLY A 117 -22.80 5.99 24.73
CA GLY A 117 -24.17 6.07 24.25
C GLY A 117 -25.21 5.92 25.37
N ASP A 118 -26.49 5.95 24.98
CA ASP A 118 -27.62 5.92 25.91
C ASP A 118 -27.79 4.56 26.62
N LEU A 119 -27.40 3.46 25.97
CA LEU A 119 -27.47 2.12 26.53
C LEU A 119 -26.10 1.63 26.99
N ALA A 120 -26.11 0.74 27.99
CA ALA A 120 -24.88 0.09 28.46
C ALA A 120 -24.23 -0.71 27.31
N GLY A 121 -22.94 -0.43 27.07
CA GLY A 121 -22.18 -1.03 25.97
C GLY A 121 -22.35 -0.32 24.62
N GLU A 122 -23.13 0.77 24.56
CA GLU A 122 -23.16 1.65 23.39
C GLU A 122 -22.20 2.80 23.55
N GLY A 123 -21.72 3.27 22.40
CA GLY A 123 -20.83 4.42 22.32
C GLY A 123 -20.16 4.51 20.97
N GLU A 124 -19.40 5.59 20.80
CA GLU A 124 -18.68 5.85 19.57
C GLU A 124 -17.30 6.40 19.91
N THR A 125 -16.26 5.84 19.28
CA THR A 125 -14.94 6.44 19.24
C THR A 125 -14.75 7.14 17.91
N GLN A 126 -14.37 8.41 17.95
CA GLN A 126 -13.96 9.19 16.78
C GLN A 126 -12.47 9.51 16.88
N ILE A 127 -11.71 9.18 15.84
CA ILE A 127 -10.27 9.44 15.73
C ILE A 127 -10.02 10.36 14.53
N PHE A 128 -9.65 11.60 14.80
CA PHE A 128 -9.29 12.59 13.79
C PHE A 128 -7.80 12.52 13.46
N LEU A 129 -7.50 12.45 12.17
CA LEU A 129 -6.16 12.26 11.66
C LEU A 129 -5.58 13.58 11.17
N THR A 130 -4.28 13.76 11.38
CA THR A 130 -3.54 14.87 10.78
C THR A 130 -3.09 14.46 9.38
N THR A 131 -3.26 15.35 8.40
CA THR A 131 -2.92 15.09 7.00
C THR A 131 -1.98 16.16 6.45
N THR A 132 -1.19 15.83 5.42
CA THR A 132 -0.23 16.78 4.83
C THR A 132 -0.88 18.01 4.19
N LYS A 133 -2.13 17.90 3.75
CA LYS A 133 -2.88 18.97 3.09
C LYS A 133 -3.88 19.67 4.02
N GLY A 134 -3.97 19.25 5.29
CA GLY A 134 -4.98 19.72 6.23
C GLY A 134 -6.42 19.29 5.90
N THR A 135 -6.61 18.44 4.89
CA THR A 135 -7.92 17.86 4.57
C THR A 135 -8.38 16.95 5.71
N PRO A 136 -9.67 17.01 6.12
CA PRO A 136 -10.20 16.15 7.18
C PRO A 136 -10.07 14.68 6.81
N ALA A 137 -9.63 13.87 7.77
CA ALA A 137 -9.71 12.43 7.71
C ALA A 137 -10.01 11.88 9.10
N ALA A 138 -10.89 10.90 9.19
CA ALA A 138 -11.36 10.37 10.46
C ALA A 138 -11.62 8.86 10.38
N ILE A 139 -11.46 8.21 11.53
CA ILE A 139 -11.87 6.83 11.77
C ILE A 139 -12.98 6.87 12.81
N ILE A 140 -14.09 6.18 12.53
CA ILE A 140 -15.20 6.05 13.47
C ILE A 140 -15.32 4.59 13.86
N ILE A 141 -15.46 4.32 15.16
CA ILE A 141 -15.75 3.01 15.72
C ILE A 141 -17.07 3.11 16.47
N GLN A 142 -18.05 2.31 16.07
CA GLN A 142 -19.39 2.28 16.65
C GLN A 142 -19.58 1.00 17.47
N HIS A 143 -20.05 1.17 18.70
CA HIS A 143 -20.47 0.11 19.60
C HIS A 143 -21.99 0.13 19.72
N ARG A 144 -22.62 -1.02 19.49
CA ARG A 144 -24.06 -1.22 19.66
C ARG A 144 -24.30 -2.37 20.62
N ALA A 145 -25.32 -2.26 21.44
CA ALA A 145 -25.63 -3.28 22.44
C ALA A 145 -25.84 -4.66 21.78
N GLY A 146 -25.08 -5.66 22.24
CA GLY A 146 -25.16 -7.05 21.74
C GLY A 146 -24.63 -7.26 20.32
N GLN A 147 -23.97 -6.29 19.70
CA GLN A 147 -23.38 -6.41 18.37
C GLN A 147 -21.85 -6.27 18.42
N PRO A 148 -21.12 -6.89 17.49
CA PRO A 148 -19.69 -6.61 17.35
C PRO A 148 -19.49 -5.16 16.92
N SER A 149 -18.44 -4.53 17.46
CA SER A 149 -18.03 -3.19 17.06
C SER A 149 -17.76 -3.12 15.56
N ARG A 150 -18.19 -2.03 14.93
CA ARG A 150 -17.96 -1.76 13.51
C ARG A 150 -17.15 -0.49 13.37
N TRP A 151 -16.31 -0.40 12.36
CA TRP A 151 -15.57 0.82 12.11
C TRP A 151 -15.53 1.19 10.63
N SER A 152 -15.32 2.47 10.37
CA SER A 152 -15.20 3.06 9.05
C SER A 152 -14.08 4.09 9.02
N ALA A 153 -13.64 4.46 7.83
CA ALA A 153 -12.75 5.60 7.64
C ALA A 153 -13.28 6.52 6.54
N SER A 154 -13.14 7.83 6.74
CA SER A 154 -13.40 8.86 5.73
C SER A 154 -12.14 9.71 5.53
N PHE A 155 -11.92 10.10 4.28
CA PHE A 155 -10.82 10.98 3.84
C PHE A 155 -11.36 12.29 3.23
N SER A 156 -12.63 12.57 3.50
CA SER A 156 -13.34 13.75 3.02
C SER A 156 -14.06 14.44 4.18
N GLU A 157 -14.59 15.63 3.93
CA GLU A 157 -15.38 16.39 4.90
C GLU A 157 -16.67 15.65 5.29
N VAL A 158 -17.24 14.84 4.38
CA VAL A 158 -18.43 14.05 4.68
C VAL A 158 -17.99 12.78 5.39
N VAL A 159 -18.34 12.71 6.66
CA VAL A 159 -18.08 11.54 7.50
C VAL A 159 -19.30 10.64 7.46
N ASP A 160 -19.23 9.58 6.66
CA ASP A 160 -20.27 8.55 6.63
C ASP A 160 -19.82 7.33 7.46
N ALA A 161 -20.45 7.15 8.62
CA ALA A 161 -20.23 6.01 9.49
C ALA A 161 -20.74 4.68 8.90
N ALA A 162 -21.47 4.71 7.78
CA ALA A 162 -21.94 3.51 7.07
C ALA A 162 -20.88 2.88 6.16
N ASN A 163 -19.74 3.53 5.94
CA ASN A 163 -18.68 2.97 5.10
C ASN A 163 -18.01 1.76 5.77
N ALA A 164 -17.74 0.72 4.99
CA ALA A 164 -16.95 -0.40 5.47
C ALA A 164 -15.48 0.04 5.68
N PRO A 165 -14.69 -0.68 6.50
CA PRO A 165 -13.25 -0.51 6.54
C PRO A 165 -12.63 -0.55 5.14
N PRO A 166 -11.62 0.30 4.85
CA PRO A 166 -10.92 0.24 3.57
C PRO A 166 -10.38 -1.16 3.27
N ALA A 167 -10.68 -1.66 2.06
CA ALA A 167 -10.21 -2.97 1.63
C ALA A 167 -8.69 -3.00 1.49
N GLN A 168 -8.06 -4.12 1.85
CA GLN A 168 -6.62 -4.29 1.68
C GLN A 168 -6.20 -4.08 0.22
N GLY A 169 -5.09 -3.38 0.02
CA GLY A 169 -4.56 -3.08 -1.31
C GLY A 169 -5.21 -1.89 -2.04
N THR A 170 -6.10 -1.14 -1.39
CA THR A 170 -6.53 0.19 -1.87
C THR A 170 -5.64 1.31 -1.35
N LEU A 171 -5.75 2.50 -1.94
CA LEU A 171 -4.99 3.67 -1.50
C LEU A 171 -5.38 4.10 -0.08
N GLU A 172 -6.68 4.10 0.26
CA GLU A 172 -7.20 4.41 1.60
C GLU A 172 -6.60 3.49 2.66
N TRP A 173 -6.61 2.18 2.41
CA TRP A 173 -6.00 1.20 3.31
C TRP A 173 -4.52 1.49 3.50
N TYR A 174 -3.79 1.76 2.40
CA TYR A 174 -2.37 2.09 2.45
C TYR A 174 -2.11 3.35 3.28
N ARG A 175 -2.96 4.39 3.17
CA ARG A 175 -2.82 5.61 3.98
C ARG A 175 -2.92 5.32 5.48
N LEU A 176 -3.81 4.42 5.89
CA LEU A 176 -3.99 4.09 7.30
C LEU A 176 -2.93 3.10 7.80
N ALA A 177 -2.83 1.94 7.17
CA ALA A 177 -1.98 0.84 7.63
C ALA A 177 -0.51 1.26 7.75
N CYS A 178 -0.04 2.12 6.84
CA CYS A 178 1.37 2.52 6.74
C CYS A 178 1.73 3.80 7.51
N SER A 179 0.75 4.58 7.97
CA SER A 179 1.02 5.86 8.64
C SER A 179 0.52 5.92 10.09
N LEU A 180 -0.42 5.06 10.50
CA LEU A 180 -0.91 5.07 11.87
C LEU A 180 0.19 4.58 12.85
N PRO A 181 0.40 5.29 13.99
CA PRO A 181 1.31 4.85 15.04
C PRO A 181 1.03 3.44 15.57
N GLU A 182 2.00 2.80 16.23
CA GLU A 182 1.74 1.48 16.84
C GLU A 182 0.75 1.56 18.02
N MET A 183 0.80 2.65 18.78
CA MET A 183 -0.08 2.93 19.92
C MET A 183 -0.75 4.30 19.75
N LEU A 184 -1.95 4.44 20.31
CA LEU A 184 -2.64 5.74 20.36
C LEU A 184 -1.81 6.71 21.22
N PRO A 185 -1.35 7.86 20.69
CA PRO A 185 -0.60 8.82 21.48
C PRO A 185 -1.44 9.36 22.63
N ALA A 186 -0.91 9.29 23.86
CA ALA A 186 -1.63 9.75 25.05
C ALA A 186 -2.05 11.22 24.96
N SER A 187 -1.24 12.07 24.32
CA SER A 187 -1.54 13.49 24.10
C SER A 187 -2.70 13.74 23.13
N ALA A 188 -3.03 12.78 22.27
CA ALA A 188 -4.14 12.87 21.33
C ALA A 188 -5.44 12.28 21.93
N ASN A 189 -5.38 11.55 23.04
CA ASN A 189 -6.55 10.95 23.66
C ASN A 189 -7.22 11.95 24.61
N LEU A 190 -8.32 12.53 24.15
CA LEU A 190 -9.04 13.61 24.84
C LEU A 190 -10.28 13.13 25.59
N GLY A 191 -10.36 11.83 25.92
CA GLY A 191 -11.43 11.29 26.77
C GLY A 191 -11.54 12.04 28.11
N GLU A 192 -12.76 12.32 28.55
CA GLU A 192 -13.03 13.08 29.79
C GLU A 192 -12.70 12.25 31.05
N THR A 193 -12.95 10.95 31.00
CA THR A 193 -12.68 10.01 32.10
C THR A 193 -11.58 9.01 31.73
N GLN A 194 -11.05 8.29 32.71
CA GLN A 194 -10.07 7.25 32.45
C GLN A 194 -10.69 6.10 31.65
N GLU A 195 -11.94 5.74 31.94
CA GLU A 195 -12.67 4.70 31.23
C GLU A 195 -12.86 5.06 29.75
N ALA A 196 -13.18 6.32 29.44
CA ALA A 196 -13.29 6.80 28.07
C ALA A 196 -11.94 6.74 27.33
N LYS A 197 -10.85 7.09 28.02
CA LYS A 197 -9.49 6.99 27.45
C LYS A 197 -9.12 5.55 27.16
N ASP A 198 -9.39 4.64 28.08
CA ASP A 198 -9.09 3.21 27.93
C ASP A 198 -9.90 2.59 26.79
N GLN A 199 -11.17 2.97 26.65
CA GLN A 199 -12.02 2.53 25.54
C GLN A 199 -11.49 3.03 24.19
N ALA A 200 -11.09 4.30 24.08
CA ALA A 200 -10.50 4.83 22.85
C ALA A 200 -9.20 4.12 22.46
N VAL A 201 -8.38 3.72 23.44
CA VAL A 201 -7.18 2.90 23.20
C VAL A 201 -7.55 1.51 22.69
N ALA A 202 -8.53 0.85 23.29
CA ALA A 202 -9.00 -0.47 22.85
C ALA A 202 -9.53 -0.44 21.41
N ASP A 203 -10.30 0.59 21.06
CA ASP A 203 -10.87 0.79 19.73
C ASP A 203 -9.78 1.08 18.68
N TYR A 204 -8.79 1.89 19.05
CA TYR A 204 -7.63 2.12 18.19
C TYR A 204 -6.88 0.80 17.87
N LEU A 205 -6.70 -0.06 18.88
CA LEU A 205 -6.03 -1.35 18.69
C LEU A 205 -6.88 -2.34 17.87
N LEU A 206 -8.22 -2.29 17.97
CA LEU A 206 -9.13 -2.99 17.05
C LEU A 206 -8.87 -2.57 15.61
N VAL A 207 -8.85 -1.27 15.32
CA VAL A 207 -8.60 -0.74 13.97
C VAL A 207 -7.22 -1.16 13.46
N ARG A 208 -6.17 -1.05 14.28
CA ARG A 208 -4.81 -1.48 13.92
C ARG A 208 -4.73 -2.97 13.59
N ARG A 209 -5.44 -3.81 14.36
CA ARG A 209 -5.49 -5.25 14.12
C ARG A 209 -6.21 -5.57 12.81
N ASP A 210 -7.35 -4.93 12.55
CA ASP A 210 -8.16 -5.18 11.36
C ASP A 210 -7.48 -4.69 10.08
N LEU A 211 -6.78 -3.54 10.13
CA LEU A 211 -5.94 -3.06 9.03
C LEU A 211 -4.82 -4.04 8.69
N GLY A 212 -4.28 -4.73 9.70
CA GLY A 212 -3.12 -5.59 9.57
C GLY A 212 -1.81 -4.81 9.36
N PRO A 213 -0.68 -5.50 9.21
CA PRO A 213 0.61 -4.85 9.04
C PRO A 213 0.73 -4.20 7.66
N CYS A 214 1.30 -3.00 7.60
CA CYS A 214 1.81 -2.45 6.34
C CYS A 214 3.17 -3.08 6.02
N THR A 215 3.15 -4.34 5.60
CA THR A 215 4.34 -4.96 5.05
C THR A 215 4.62 -4.39 3.69
N ARG A 216 5.83 -3.84 3.50
CA ARG A 216 6.28 -3.47 2.17
C ARG A 216 6.55 -4.75 1.38
N THR A 217 5.64 -5.12 0.48
CA THR A 217 5.79 -6.26 -0.42
C THR A 217 6.76 -5.92 -1.55
N ARG A 218 8.00 -5.57 -1.20
CA ARG A 218 9.09 -5.63 -2.18
C ARG A 218 9.37 -7.10 -2.37
N VAL A 219 8.93 -7.66 -3.48
CA VAL A 219 9.53 -8.93 -3.92
C VAL A 219 10.98 -8.57 -4.21
N SER A 220 11.91 -9.00 -3.35
CA SER A 220 13.35 -8.80 -3.53
C SER A 220 13.88 -9.67 -4.67
N TRP A 221 13.11 -9.84 -5.75
CA TRP A 221 13.16 -10.99 -6.64
C TRP A 221 13.20 -12.33 -5.85
N GLY A 222 12.63 -13.43 -6.36
CA GLY A 222 12.81 -14.75 -5.72
C GLY A 222 11.81 -15.16 -4.64
N GLY A 223 10.61 -14.59 -4.62
CA GLY A 223 9.45 -15.42 -4.25
C GLY A 223 9.16 -16.35 -5.42
N ASP A 224 9.03 -17.66 -5.16
CA ASP A 224 8.69 -18.65 -6.18
C ASP A 224 7.51 -18.15 -7.01
N ILE A 225 7.72 -17.98 -8.32
CA ILE A 225 6.60 -17.85 -9.25
C ILE A 225 5.90 -19.20 -9.15
N ALA A 226 4.82 -19.25 -8.36
CA ALA A 226 3.95 -20.40 -8.30
C ALA A 226 3.63 -20.77 -9.75
N LYS A 227 4.06 -21.97 -10.16
CA LYS A 227 3.72 -22.51 -11.46
C LYS A 227 2.21 -22.39 -11.59
N PRO A 228 1.66 -21.83 -12.70
CA PRO A 228 0.23 -21.95 -12.94
C PRO A 228 -0.10 -23.44 -12.85
N GLY A 229 -1.04 -23.77 -11.96
CA GLY A 229 -1.59 -25.12 -11.84
C GLY A 229 -2.02 -25.59 -13.23
N LYS A 230 -1.68 -26.82 -13.55
CA LYS A 230 -2.10 -27.49 -14.79
C LYS A 230 -3.62 -27.48 -14.94
#